data_AF-A0A2P0QLU6-F1
#
_entry.id   AF-A0A2P0QLU6-F1
#
_cell.length_a   1.000
_cell.length_b   1.000
_cell.length_c   1.000
_cell.angle_alpha   90.00
_cell.angle_beta   90.00
_cell.angle_gamma   90.00
#
_symmetry.space_group_name_H-M   'P 1'
#
loop_
_entity.id
_entity.type
_entity.pdbx_description
1 polymer ?
#
loop_
_entity_poly.entity_id
_entity_poly.type
_entity_poly.pdbx_seq_one_letter_code
_entity_poly.pdbx_strand_id
1 'polypeptide(L)'
;VVLPGINDGTVLEHTCEWLEERGAKGLILMRFANATEQGLILGNAPIIKGQQVQTVESFRDTVTSLRKKFRMKISGTPLWDPEIGSPFAIRHEPALIKKLPQVQRRASVITGSVAAPFIDAVLFSCGATIPTVPVKKEIACLITIDDLKDLDIRLLEQTVIIPGRAFVHDAEAHEVFNRDGIDREVIRGPDMLTADAETSMGMTKDQVLAMELDGFAELIRTINMYG
;
A
#
# COMPACT_ATOMS: atom_id res chain seq x y z
N VAL A 1 -8.34 4.21 -15.73
CA VAL A 1 -7.53 2.97 -15.74
C VAL A 1 -6.63 2.97 -16.96
N VAL A 2 -5.34 2.66 -16.80
CA VAL A 2 -4.34 2.63 -17.88
C VAL A 2 -4.07 1.17 -18.26
N LEU A 3 -4.41 0.81 -19.50
CA LEU A 3 -4.21 -0.48 -20.12
C LEU A 3 -3.04 -0.36 -21.12
N PRO A 4 -1.92 -1.06 -20.89
CA PRO A 4 -0.76 -0.98 -21.76
C PRO A 4 -1.07 -1.38 -23.22
N GLY A 5 -0.64 -0.57 -24.17
CA GLY A 5 -0.87 -0.75 -25.60
C GLY A 5 -2.27 -0.37 -26.10
N ILE A 6 -3.17 0.09 -25.22
CA ILE A 6 -4.55 0.46 -25.56
C ILE A 6 -4.79 1.96 -25.37
N ASN A 7 -4.52 2.46 -24.17
CA ASN A 7 -4.77 3.86 -23.81
C ASN A 7 -3.62 4.47 -22.99
N ASP A 8 -2.40 3.98 -23.20
CA ASP A 8 -1.15 4.53 -22.67
C ASP A 8 -0.41 5.38 -23.72
N GLY A 9 0.81 5.84 -23.40
CA GLY A 9 1.65 6.60 -24.31
C GLY A 9 0.99 7.87 -24.86
N THR A 10 1.03 8.07 -26.17
CA THR A 10 0.49 9.26 -26.85
C THR A 10 -1.02 9.42 -26.67
N VAL A 11 -1.76 8.31 -26.58
CA VAL A 11 -3.22 8.35 -26.34
C VAL A 11 -3.51 8.94 -24.97
N LEU A 12 -2.73 8.54 -23.96
CA LEU A 12 -2.85 9.09 -22.61
C LEU A 12 -2.42 10.56 -22.57
N GLU A 13 -1.37 10.94 -23.29
CA GLU A 13 -0.92 12.33 -23.38
C GLU A 13 -1.98 13.24 -24.00
N HIS A 14 -2.59 12.86 -25.14
CA HIS A 14 -3.70 13.61 -25.73
C HIS A 14 -4.92 13.68 -24.81
N THR A 15 -5.19 12.63 -24.05
CA THR A 15 -6.26 12.64 -23.04
C THR A 15 -5.98 13.68 -21.96
N CYS A 16 -4.73 13.76 -21.49
CA CYS A 16 -4.33 14.77 -20.52
C CYS A 16 -4.41 16.20 -21.07
N GLU A 17 -3.93 16.42 -22.30
CA GLU A 17 -4.05 17.72 -22.99
C GLU A 17 -5.51 18.17 -23.05
N TRP A 18 -6.38 17.28 -23.54
CA TRP A 18 -7.80 17.57 -23.66
C TRP A 18 -8.44 17.89 -22.30
N LEU A 19 -8.13 17.13 -21.24
CA LEU A 19 -8.66 17.38 -19.90
C LEU A 19 -8.22 18.75 -19.38
N GLU A 20 -6.97 19.13 -19.57
CA GLU A 20 -6.45 20.43 -19.14
C GLU A 20 -7.08 21.59 -19.92
N GLU A 21 -7.28 21.44 -21.24
CA GLU A 21 -8.02 22.39 -22.07
C GLU A 21 -9.47 22.59 -21.61
N ARG A 22 -10.12 21.53 -21.10
CA ARG A 22 -11.46 21.58 -20.50
C ARG A 22 -11.48 22.10 -19.06
N GLY A 23 -10.32 22.47 -18.50
CA GLY A 23 -10.21 23.06 -17.18
C GLY A 23 -10.22 22.07 -16.03
N ALA A 24 -9.97 20.78 -16.29
CA ALA A 24 -9.80 19.79 -15.24
C ALA A 24 -8.68 20.20 -14.28
N LYS A 25 -8.88 19.95 -12.98
CA LYS A 25 -7.92 20.31 -11.92
C LYS A 25 -7.11 19.12 -11.43
N GLY A 26 -7.63 17.92 -11.62
CA GLY A 26 -6.99 16.69 -11.19
C GLY A 26 -7.33 15.52 -12.10
N LEU A 27 -6.40 14.58 -12.24
CA LEU A 27 -6.57 13.30 -12.91
C LEU A 27 -5.97 12.20 -12.03
N ILE A 28 -6.79 11.18 -11.74
CA ILE A 28 -6.35 9.96 -11.07
C ILE A 28 -6.17 8.88 -12.13
N LEU A 29 -4.96 8.36 -12.23
CA LEU A 29 -4.66 7.18 -13.03
C LEU A 29 -4.76 5.95 -12.15
N MET A 30 -5.32 4.87 -12.69
CA MET A 30 -5.39 3.58 -12.00
C MET A 30 -4.66 2.56 -12.84
N ARG A 31 -3.69 1.86 -12.24
CA ARG A 31 -3.00 0.79 -12.93
C ARG A 31 -3.95 -0.37 -13.18
N PHE A 32 -3.93 -0.91 -14.40
CA PHE A 32 -4.77 -2.05 -14.72
C PHE A 32 -4.32 -3.31 -13.95
N ALA A 33 -5.27 -3.91 -13.24
CA ALA A 33 -5.13 -5.20 -12.59
C ALA A 33 -5.70 -6.30 -13.49
N ASN A 34 -4.90 -7.33 -13.76
CA ASN A 34 -5.27 -8.49 -14.56
C ASN A 34 -4.99 -9.81 -13.82
N ALA A 35 -4.49 -9.77 -12.59
CA ALA A 35 -4.14 -10.94 -11.79
C ALA A 35 -4.59 -10.80 -10.33
N THR A 36 -4.67 -11.93 -9.62
CA THR A 36 -5.14 -11.99 -8.24
C THR A 36 -4.28 -11.13 -7.31
N GLU A 37 -2.96 -11.21 -7.46
CA GLU A 37 -1.99 -10.43 -6.70
C GLU A 37 -2.14 -8.92 -6.92
N GLN A 38 -2.79 -8.48 -8.00
CA GLN A 38 -2.99 -7.08 -8.34
C GLN A 38 -4.29 -6.48 -7.77
N GLY A 39 -5.00 -7.24 -6.93
CA GLY A 39 -6.23 -6.79 -6.26
C GLY A 39 -7.51 -7.43 -6.80
N LEU A 40 -7.43 -8.41 -7.70
CA LEU A 40 -8.59 -9.21 -8.08
C LEU A 40 -8.85 -10.26 -7.00
N ILE A 41 -10.00 -10.20 -6.33
CA ILE A 41 -10.28 -11.01 -5.13
C ILE A 41 -11.28 -12.17 -5.37
N LEU A 42 -11.99 -12.19 -6.51
CA LEU A 42 -13.01 -13.20 -6.79
C LEU A 42 -12.49 -14.38 -7.66
N GLY A 43 -11.18 -14.54 -7.77
CA GLY A 43 -10.56 -15.62 -8.56
C GLY A 43 -10.85 -15.56 -10.07
N ASN A 44 -11.41 -14.44 -10.56
CA ASN A 44 -11.81 -14.22 -11.95
C ASN A 44 -10.66 -13.72 -12.84
N ALA A 45 -9.42 -14.00 -12.47
CA ALA A 45 -8.23 -13.61 -13.21
C ALA A 45 -7.76 -14.73 -14.18
N PRO A 46 -7.19 -14.39 -15.36
CA PRO A 46 -7.05 -13.04 -15.89
C PRO A 46 -8.36 -12.46 -16.44
N ILE A 47 -8.53 -11.14 -16.32
CA ILE A 47 -9.69 -10.44 -16.93
C ILE A 47 -9.57 -10.45 -18.45
N ILE A 48 -8.37 -10.15 -18.97
CA ILE A 48 -8.06 -10.14 -20.40
C ILE A 48 -6.87 -11.07 -20.64
N LYS A 49 -7.11 -12.17 -21.35
CA LYS A 49 -6.08 -13.18 -21.64
C LYS A 49 -4.96 -12.59 -22.50
N GLY A 50 -3.71 -12.74 -22.07
CA GLY A 50 -2.53 -12.27 -22.79
C GLY A 50 -2.27 -10.76 -22.72
N GLN A 51 -3.15 -9.99 -22.06
CA GLN A 51 -2.93 -8.56 -21.84
C GLN A 51 -1.77 -8.34 -20.88
N GLN A 52 -0.78 -7.57 -21.34
CA GLN A 52 0.35 -7.16 -20.51
C GLN A 52 -0.11 -6.16 -19.44
N VAL A 53 0.53 -6.26 -18.28
CA VAL A 53 0.32 -5.38 -17.13
C VAL A 53 1.62 -4.63 -16.83
N GLN A 54 1.50 -3.36 -16.47
CA GLN A 54 2.64 -2.57 -16.03
C GLN A 54 3.09 -3.02 -14.64
N THR A 55 4.40 -2.93 -14.38
CA THR A 55 4.92 -2.99 -13.01
C THR A 55 4.53 -1.71 -12.27
N VAL A 56 4.61 -1.75 -10.93
CA VAL A 56 4.31 -0.60 -10.08
C VAL A 56 5.29 0.55 -10.36
N GLU A 57 6.56 0.24 -10.59
CA GLU A 57 7.62 1.21 -10.87
C GLU A 57 7.41 1.88 -12.23
N SER A 58 7.12 1.07 -13.27
CA SER A 58 6.84 1.59 -14.61
C SER A 58 5.61 2.51 -14.61
N PHE A 59 4.58 2.15 -13.84
CA PHE A 59 3.40 2.99 -13.68
C PHE A 59 3.70 4.29 -12.92
N ARG A 60 4.46 4.22 -11.82
CA ARG A 60 4.94 5.41 -11.08
C ARG A 60 5.70 6.38 -11.99
N ASP A 61 6.57 5.86 -12.83
CA ASP A 61 7.38 6.67 -13.74
C ASP A 61 6.50 7.32 -14.83
N THR A 62 5.46 6.62 -15.30
CA THR A 62 4.44 7.17 -16.19
C THR A 62 3.69 8.35 -15.54
N VAL A 63 3.19 8.16 -14.33
CA VAL A 63 2.49 9.20 -13.54
C VAL A 63 3.39 10.42 -13.34
N THR A 64 4.65 10.19 -12.98
CA THR A 64 5.66 11.25 -12.79
C THR A 64 5.94 12.01 -14.08
N SER A 65 6.05 11.30 -15.21
CA SER A 65 6.27 11.91 -16.52
C SER A 65 5.11 12.83 -16.92
N LEU A 66 3.87 12.35 -16.76
CA LEU A 66 2.67 13.14 -17.07
C LEU A 66 2.56 14.36 -16.15
N ARG A 67 2.79 14.20 -14.84
CA ARG A 67 2.76 15.32 -13.91
C ARG A 67 3.76 16.44 -14.26
N LYS A 68 4.91 16.10 -14.86
CA LYS A 68 5.89 17.09 -15.35
C LYS A 68 5.43 17.83 -16.61
N LYS A 69 4.61 17.19 -17.45
CA LYS A 69 4.11 17.75 -18.71
C LYS A 69 2.87 18.64 -18.51
N PHE A 70 2.03 18.31 -17.53
CA PHE A 70 0.74 18.97 -17.33
C PHE A 70 0.68 19.76 -16.01
N ARG A 71 -0.15 20.80 -15.97
CA ARG A 71 -0.32 21.68 -14.80
C ARG A 71 -1.34 21.12 -13.81
N MET A 72 -2.36 20.41 -14.29
CA MET A 72 -3.30 19.73 -13.40
C MET A 72 -2.60 18.73 -12.49
N LYS A 73 -3.17 18.49 -11.31
CA LYS A 73 -2.66 17.47 -10.40
C LYS A 73 -2.86 16.09 -11.02
N ILE A 74 -1.82 15.26 -11.03
CA ILE A 74 -1.90 13.89 -11.58
C ILE A 74 -1.33 12.94 -10.55
N SER A 75 -2.13 11.96 -10.14
CA SER A 75 -1.74 10.91 -9.19
C SER A 75 -2.08 9.52 -9.76
N GLY A 76 -1.48 8.47 -9.19
CA GLY A 76 -1.60 7.10 -9.65
C GLY A 76 -1.88 6.10 -8.53
N THR A 77 -2.90 5.26 -8.65
CA THR A 77 -3.19 4.16 -7.71
C THR A 77 -2.70 2.81 -8.28
N PRO A 78 -2.12 1.90 -7.47
CA PRO A 78 -2.02 1.94 -6.00
C PRO A 78 -0.88 2.79 -5.45
N LEU A 79 0.02 3.29 -6.31
CA LEU A 79 1.19 4.06 -5.88
C LEU A 79 1.44 5.27 -6.78
N TRP A 80 1.51 6.42 -6.11
CA TRP A 80 2.25 7.65 -6.40
C TRP A 80 1.41 8.90 -6.68
N ASP A 81 1.43 9.83 -5.72
CA ASP A 81 1.14 11.25 -5.90
C ASP A 81 2.49 12.01 -5.93
N PRO A 82 2.97 12.43 -7.12
CA PRO A 82 4.27 13.09 -7.24
C PRO A 82 4.34 14.47 -6.56
N GLU A 83 3.20 15.10 -6.30
CA GLU A 83 3.15 16.44 -5.70
C GLU A 83 3.31 16.37 -4.18
N ILE A 84 2.72 15.35 -3.56
CA ILE A 84 2.76 15.16 -2.10
C ILE A 84 3.89 14.20 -1.69
N GLY A 85 4.25 13.26 -2.56
CA GLY A 85 5.10 12.11 -2.22
C GLY A 85 4.32 10.96 -1.55
N SER A 86 2.98 10.99 -1.65
CA SER A 86 2.09 9.95 -1.11
C SER A 86 2.06 8.72 -1.99
N PRO A 87 1.79 7.52 -1.45
CA PRO A 87 1.80 7.18 -0.03
C PRO A 87 3.21 7.15 0.59
N PHE A 88 3.24 7.21 1.92
CA PHE A 88 4.43 7.18 2.77
C PHE A 88 5.37 8.38 2.58
N ALA A 89 4.79 9.59 2.49
CA ALA A 89 5.52 10.85 2.39
C ALA A 89 6.40 11.12 3.63
N ILE A 90 6.00 10.63 4.81
CA ILE A 90 6.69 10.76 6.10
C ILE A 90 8.12 10.22 6.08
N ARG A 91 8.44 9.29 5.17
CA ARG A 91 9.81 8.77 4.97
C ARG A 91 10.82 9.86 4.58
N HIS A 92 10.32 10.96 4.02
CA HIS A 92 11.12 12.12 3.65
C HIS A 92 11.13 13.22 4.71
N GLU A 93 10.55 12.96 5.90
CA GLU A 93 10.38 13.94 6.97
C GLU A 93 11.03 13.45 8.29
N PRO A 94 12.38 13.48 8.42
CA PRO A 94 13.09 12.96 9.60
C PRO A 94 12.65 13.59 10.93
N ALA A 95 12.23 14.86 10.90
CA ALA A 95 11.72 15.55 12.08
C ALA A 95 10.38 14.99 12.58
N LEU A 96 9.54 14.45 11.68
CA LEU A 96 8.29 13.79 12.05
C LEU A 96 8.54 12.35 12.51
N ILE A 97 9.44 11.62 11.83
CA ILE A 97 9.83 10.27 12.27
C ILE A 97 10.35 10.28 13.72
N LYS A 98 11.13 11.30 14.11
CA LYS A 98 11.61 11.46 15.51
C LYS A 98 10.50 11.66 16.54
N LYS A 99 9.29 12.05 16.12
CA LYS A 99 8.12 12.20 17.00
C LYS A 99 7.35 10.89 17.17
N LEU A 100 7.57 9.90 16.31
CA LEU A 100 6.95 8.59 16.44
C LEU A 100 7.46 7.87 17.71
N PRO A 101 6.62 7.04 18.36
CA PRO A 101 7.08 6.17 19.43
C PRO A 101 8.20 5.25 18.94
N GLN A 102 9.07 4.80 19.85
CA GLN A 102 10.07 3.77 19.52
C GLN A 102 9.42 2.39 19.58
N VAL A 103 9.82 1.50 18.69
CA VAL A 103 9.47 0.08 18.73
C VAL A 103 10.30 -0.59 19.84
N GLN A 104 9.62 -1.19 20.80
CA GLN A 104 10.21 -1.78 22.01
C GLN A 104 10.03 -3.31 22.06
N ARG A 105 9.17 -3.83 21.19
CA ARG A 105 8.70 -5.22 21.20
C ARG A 105 8.67 -5.81 19.79
N ARG A 106 8.34 -7.10 19.67
CA ARG A 106 8.44 -7.84 18.40
C ARG A 106 7.09 -8.40 17.99
N ALA A 107 6.65 -8.05 16.79
CA ALA A 107 5.48 -8.63 16.16
C ALA A 107 5.71 -8.73 14.65
N SER A 108 5.16 -9.76 14.02
CA SER A 108 5.15 -9.87 12.55
C SER A 108 4.06 -8.96 11.99
N VAL A 109 4.46 -7.93 11.25
CA VAL A 109 3.51 -7.01 10.60
C VAL A 109 3.28 -7.48 9.17
N ILE A 110 2.10 -8.06 8.89
CA ILE A 110 1.69 -8.48 7.56
C ILE A 110 1.22 -7.27 6.73
N THR A 111 1.64 -7.18 5.48
CA THR A 111 1.19 -6.10 4.57
C THR A 111 1.26 -6.53 3.10
N GLY A 112 0.74 -5.69 2.21
CA GLY A 112 0.84 -5.90 0.76
C GLY A 112 2.25 -5.63 0.25
N SER A 113 2.65 -6.34 -0.82
CA SER A 113 4.01 -6.29 -1.37
C SER A 113 4.47 -4.88 -1.78
N VAL A 114 3.55 -4.02 -2.22
CA VAL A 114 3.88 -2.64 -2.63
C VAL A 114 4.21 -1.74 -1.44
N ALA A 115 3.47 -1.88 -0.35
CA ALA A 115 3.63 -1.05 0.84
C ALA A 115 4.77 -1.52 1.76
N ALA A 116 5.11 -2.81 1.72
CA ALA A 116 6.10 -3.44 2.57
C ALA A 116 7.41 -2.65 2.70
N PRO A 117 8.16 -2.35 1.62
CA PRO A 117 9.45 -1.65 1.76
C PRO A 117 9.33 -0.25 2.38
N PHE A 118 8.16 0.38 2.28
CA PHE A 118 7.92 1.71 2.84
C PHE A 118 7.60 1.66 4.33
N ILE A 119 6.73 0.73 4.73
CA ILE A 119 6.40 0.51 6.14
C ILE A 119 7.65 0.06 6.90
N ASP A 120 8.41 -0.86 6.30
CA ASP A 120 9.66 -1.39 6.83
C ASP A 120 10.69 -0.28 7.12
N ALA A 121 10.90 0.64 6.16
CA ALA A 121 11.82 1.76 6.34
C ALA A 121 11.42 2.70 7.49
N VAL A 122 10.12 2.95 7.69
CA VAL A 122 9.63 3.79 8.81
C VAL A 122 9.82 3.05 10.13
N LEU A 123 9.41 1.79 10.22
CA LEU A 123 9.52 0.99 11.45
C LEU A 123 10.99 0.79 11.87
N PHE A 124 11.89 0.54 10.93
CA PHE A 124 13.34 0.47 11.20
C PHE A 124 13.88 1.79 11.72
N SER A 125 13.44 2.92 11.17
CA SER A 125 13.81 4.25 11.68
C SER A 125 13.29 4.51 13.10
N CYS A 126 12.29 3.76 13.54
CA CYS A 126 11.72 3.77 14.89
C CYS A 126 12.27 2.66 15.80
N GLY A 127 13.27 1.88 15.37
CA GLY A 127 13.93 0.86 16.19
C GLY A 127 13.38 -0.56 16.06
N ALA A 128 12.52 -0.84 15.07
CA ALA A 128 12.14 -2.22 14.79
C ALA A 128 13.36 -3.08 14.44
N THR A 129 13.31 -4.37 14.78
CA THR A 129 14.40 -5.33 14.46
C THR A 129 13.93 -6.46 13.55
N ILE A 130 12.63 -6.51 13.28
CA ILE A 130 11.99 -7.53 12.46
C ILE A 130 11.38 -6.85 11.24
N PRO A 131 11.69 -7.36 10.03
CA PRO A 131 11.13 -6.79 8.82
C PRO A 131 9.62 -7.03 8.75
N THR A 132 8.92 -6.16 8.04
CA THR A 132 7.53 -6.43 7.66
C THR A 132 7.44 -7.69 6.79
N VAL A 133 6.31 -8.39 6.85
CA VAL A 133 6.07 -9.64 6.13
C VAL A 133 5.14 -9.35 4.94
N PRO A 134 5.66 -9.21 3.71
CA PRO A 134 4.82 -9.01 2.55
C PRO A 134 4.10 -10.30 2.15
N VAL A 135 2.81 -10.21 1.86
CA VAL A 135 2.13 -11.21 1.01
C VAL A 135 2.34 -10.88 -0.47
N LYS A 136 2.00 -11.81 -1.37
CA LYS A 136 2.07 -11.57 -2.82
C LYS A 136 1.15 -10.42 -3.26
N LYS A 137 -0.05 -10.32 -2.66
CA LYS A 137 -1.02 -9.25 -2.93
C LYS A 137 -0.36 -7.88 -2.79
N GLU A 138 -0.53 -7.04 -3.80
CA GLU A 138 0.06 -5.70 -3.86
C GLU A 138 -0.58 -4.75 -2.84
N ILE A 139 -1.91 -4.82 -2.68
CA ILE A 139 -2.69 -3.87 -1.87
C ILE A 139 -3.17 -4.56 -0.59
N ALA A 140 -2.75 -4.03 0.56
CA ALA A 140 -2.99 -4.61 1.88
C ALA A 140 -4.48 -4.77 2.23
N CYS A 141 -5.34 -3.84 1.79
CA CYS A 141 -6.79 -3.91 2.04
C CYS A 141 -7.48 -5.02 1.22
N LEU A 142 -6.81 -5.55 0.20
CA LEU A 142 -7.34 -6.60 -0.68
C LEU A 142 -6.73 -7.98 -0.38
N ILE A 143 -6.02 -8.09 0.75
CA ILE A 143 -5.53 -9.37 1.27
C ILE A 143 -6.73 -10.22 1.66
N THR A 144 -6.72 -11.45 1.17
CA THR A 144 -7.71 -12.49 1.45
C THR A 144 -7.07 -13.62 2.25
N ILE A 145 -7.88 -14.59 2.70
CA ILE A 145 -7.37 -15.73 3.46
C ILE A 145 -6.36 -16.56 2.67
N ASP A 146 -6.51 -16.65 1.34
CA ASP A 146 -5.60 -17.42 0.49
C ASP A 146 -4.20 -16.78 0.43
N ASP A 147 -4.12 -15.44 0.51
CA ASP A 147 -2.85 -14.74 0.61
C ASP A 147 -2.11 -15.06 1.92
N LEU A 148 -2.85 -15.30 3.02
CA LEU A 148 -2.26 -15.70 4.30
C LEU A 148 -1.81 -17.16 4.30
N LYS A 149 -2.57 -18.06 3.66
CA LYS A 149 -2.22 -19.49 3.55
C LYS A 149 -0.89 -19.72 2.84
N ASP A 150 -0.53 -18.84 1.93
CA ASP A 150 0.71 -18.85 1.15
C ASP A 150 1.96 -18.44 1.97
N LEU A 151 1.79 -17.89 3.19
CA LEU A 151 2.92 -17.47 4.03
C LEU A 151 3.62 -18.66 4.70
N ASP A 152 4.94 -18.56 4.83
CA ASP A 152 5.72 -19.46 5.68
C ASP A 152 5.60 -19.03 7.15
N ILE A 153 4.65 -19.63 7.86
CA ILE A 153 4.30 -19.27 9.24
C ILE A 153 5.42 -19.55 10.25
N ARG A 154 6.41 -20.39 9.90
CA ARG A 154 7.55 -20.69 10.77
C ARG A 154 8.46 -19.48 10.99
N LEU A 155 8.34 -18.48 10.12
CA LEU A 155 9.07 -17.22 10.18
C LEU A 155 8.33 -16.12 10.95
N LEU A 156 7.10 -16.40 11.41
CA LEU A 156 6.28 -15.43 12.13
C LEU A 156 6.59 -15.45 13.63
N GLU A 157 6.61 -14.27 14.23
CA GLU A 157 6.68 -14.06 15.67
C GLU A 157 5.39 -14.55 16.35
N GLN A 158 5.40 -14.59 17.68
CA GLN A 158 4.27 -14.99 18.51
C GLN A 158 3.01 -14.15 18.26
N THR A 159 3.21 -12.85 17.99
CA THR A 159 2.15 -11.88 17.70
C THR A 159 2.20 -11.50 16.23
N VAL A 160 1.08 -11.65 15.54
CA VAL A 160 0.91 -11.33 14.12
C VAL A 160 -0.08 -10.19 13.97
N ILE A 161 0.36 -9.08 13.40
CA ILE A 161 -0.47 -7.91 13.12
C ILE A 161 -0.86 -7.94 11.64
N ILE A 162 -2.16 -8.06 11.36
CA ILE A 162 -2.71 -7.97 10.00
C ILE A 162 -3.26 -6.57 9.73
N PRO A 163 -3.35 -6.12 8.46
CA PRO A 163 -3.94 -4.81 8.15
C PRO A 163 -5.38 -4.71 8.63
N GLY A 164 -5.77 -3.57 9.23
CA GLY A 164 -7.11 -3.39 9.81
C GLY A 164 -8.24 -3.66 8.81
N ARG A 165 -8.05 -3.23 7.55
CA ARG A 165 -9.01 -3.41 6.45
C ARG A 165 -8.79 -4.65 5.57
N ALA A 166 -7.96 -5.61 5.98
CA ALA A 166 -7.79 -6.84 5.21
C ALA A 166 -9.11 -7.64 5.12
N PHE A 167 -9.39 -8.21 3.94
CA PHE A 167 -10.59 -8.99 3.64
C PHE A 167 -10.45 -10.44 4.12
N VAL A 168 -10.20 -10.59 5.41
CA VAL A 168 -9.99 -11.88 6.10
C VAL A 168 -10.86 -11.89 7.34
N HIS A 169 -11.48 -13.01 7.69
CA HIS A 169 -12.16 -13.16 8.97
C HIS A 169 -11.15 -13.50 10.08
N ASP A 170 -11.27 -12.91 11.27
CA ASP A 170 -10.27 -13.05 12.35
C ASP A 170 -10.06 -14.51 12.76
N ALA A 171 -11.14 -15.29 12.86
CA ALA A 171 -11.06 -16.72 13.17
C ALA A 171 -10.30 -17.52 12.10
N GLU A 172 -10.46 -17.20 10.81
CA GLU A 172 -9.74 -17.88 9.74
C GLU A 172 -8.25 -17.50 9.75
N ALA A 173 -7.93 -16.23 10.00
CA ALA A 173 -6.54 -15.79 10.17
C ALA A 173 -5.88 -16.52 11.34
N HIS A 174 -6.58 -16.66 12.46
CA HIS A 174 -6.13 -17.43 13.62
C HIS A 174 -5.87 -18.89 13.22
N GLU A 175 -6.81 -19.59 12.61
CA GLU A 175 -6.61 -20.97 12.17
C GLU A 175 -5.40 -21.12 11.23
N VAL A 176 -5.23 -20.21 10.27
CA VAL A 176 -4.11 -20.25 9.32
C VAL A 176 -2.76 -20.04 10.00
N PHE A 177 -2.65 -19.06 10.91
CA PHE A 177 -1.39 -18.80 11.61
C PHE A 177 -1.07 -19.82 12.70
N ASN A 178 -2.04 -20.64 13.11
CA ASN A 178 -1.89 -21.66 14.14
C ASN A 178 -1.80 -23.10 13.59
N ARG A 179 -1.77 -23.29 12.27
CA ARG A 179 -1.78 -24.61 11.62
C ARG A 179 -0.54 -25.47 11.92
N ASP A 180 0.53 -24.90 12.45
CA ASP A 180 1.73 -25.63 12.92
C ASP A 180 1.66 -26.02 14.42
N GLY A 181 0.54 -25.72 15.09
CA GLY A 181 0.31 -26.03 16.51
C GLY A 181 0.92 -25.03 17.49
N ILE A 182 1.51 -23.93 17.01
CA ILE A 182 1.98 -22.83 17.86
C ILE A 182 0.86 -21.80 17.98
N ASP A 183 0.42 -21.56 19.22
CA ASP A 183 -0.67 -20.63 19.56
C ASP A 183 -0.24 -19.16 19.34
N ARG A 184 -0.46 -18.58 18.16
CA ARG A 184 -0.12 -17.20 17.81
C ARG A 184 -1.30 -16.25 18.01
N GLU A 185 -1.03 -15.10 18.61
CA GLU A 185 -2.02 -14.02 18.76
C GLU A 185 -2.14 -13.23 17.46
N VAL A 186 -3.38 -13.03 16.98
CA VAL A 186 -3.67 -12.30 15.75
C VAL A 186 -4.38 -11.00 16.06
N ILE A 187 -3.74 -9.88 15.73
CA ILE A 187 -4.21 -8.54 16.04
C ILE A 187 -4.46 -7.76 14.74
N ARG A 188 -5.55 -6.99 14.68
CA ARG A 188 -5.72 -6.00 13.62
C ARG A 188 -4.92 -4.75 13.93
N GLY A 189 -4.07 -4.37 13.00
CA GLY A 189 -3.41 -3.08 12.99
C GLY A 189 -4.35 -1.96 12.53
N PRO A 190 -3.81 -0.74 12.33
CA PRO A 190 -4.58 0.39 11.87
C PRO A 190 -5.26 0.15 10.52
N ASP A 191 -6.40 0.80 10.31
CA ASP A 191 -7.14 0.72 9.05
C ASP A 191 -6.37 1.33 7.87
N MET A 192 -5.68 2.44 8.13
CA MET A 192 -4.88 3.15 7.14
C MET A 192 -3.58 3.64 7.76
N LEU A 193 -2.46 3.44 7.06
CA LEU A 193 -1.16 4.01 7.44
C LEU A 193 -0.81 5.27 6.64
N THR A 194 -1.55 5.56 5.58
CA THR A 194 -1.23 6.60 4.60
C THR A 194 -2.43 6.85 3.69
N ALA A 195 -2.40 7.99 2.98
CA ALA A 195 -3.32 8.29 1.90
C ALA A 195 -2.78 7.65 0.60
N ASP A 196 -3.56 6.80 -0.04
CA ASP A 196 -3.29 6.41 -1.42
C ASP A 196 -3.46 7.61 -2.37
N ALA A 197 -3.11 7.44 -3.64
CA ALA A 197 -3.20 8.50 -4.64
C ALA A 197 -4.62 8.99 -4.92
N GLU A 198 -5.64 8.18 -4.61
CA GLU A 198 -7.05 8.58 -4.72
C GLU A 198 -7.41 9.54 -3.58
N THR A 199 -7.06 9.16 -2.35
CA THR A 199 -7.32 9.93 -1.14
C THR A 199 -6.48 11.21 -1.13
N SER A 200 -5.21 11.13 -1.51
CA SER A 200 -4.29 12.27 -1.52
C SER A 200 -4.66 13.35 -2.53
N MET A 201 -5.48 13.03 -3.55
CA MET A 201 -5.95 14.00 -4.55
C MET A 201 -6.62 15.21 -3.89
N GLY A 202 -7.43 14.97 -2.87
CA GLY A 202 -8.17 16.00 -2.11
C GLY A 202 -7.45 16.55 -0.88
N MET A 203 -6.20 16.16 -0.63
CA MET A 203 -5.46 16.51 0.59
C MET A 203 -4.30 17.45 0.31
N THR A 204 -3.91 18.22 1.33
CA THR A 204 -2.62 18.90 1.38
C THR A 204 -1.53 17.95 1.89
N LYS A 205 -0.27 18.30 1.65
CA LYS A 205 0.88 17.54 2.19
C LYS A 205 0.81 17.41 3.72
N ASP A 206 0.46 18.48 4.43
CA ASP A 206 0.36 18.46 5.89
C ASP A 206 -0.74 17.51 6.39
N GLN A 207 -1.89 17.45 5.70
CA GLN A 207 -2.96 16.51 6.03
C GLN A 207 -2.51 15.05 5.82
N VAL A 208 -1.78 14.77 4.74
CA VAL A 208 -1.23 13.43 4.49
C VAL A 208 -0.20 13.06 5.56
N LEU A 209 0.72 13.97 5.88
CA LEU A 209 1.74 13.73 6.90
C LEU A 209 1.13 13.54 8.31
N ALA A 210 0.08 14.28 8.65
CA ALA A 210 -0.65 14.08 9.91
C ALA A 210 -1.28 12.69 9.97
N MET A 211 -1.96 12.27 8.90
CA MET A 211 -2.56 10.94 8.79
C MET A 211 -1.51 9.82 8.91
N GLU A 212 -0.37 9.96 8.23
CA GLU A 212 0.71 8.99 8.30
C GLU A 212 1.36 8.96 9.70
N LEU A 213 1.57 10.11 10.32
CA LEU A 213 2.09 10.18 11.69
C LEU A 213 1.17 9.45 12.67
N ASP A 214 -0.14 9.69 12.58
CA ASP A 214 -1.13 9.04 13.45
C ASP A 214 -1.18 7.53 13.21
N GLY A 215 -1.26 7.10 11.94
CA GLY A 215 -1.32 5.68 11.56
C GLY A 215 -0.07 4.91 11.98
N PHE A 216 1.13 5.45 11.75
CA PHE A 216 2.36 4.81 12.21
C PHE A 216 2.50 4.82 13.73
N ALA A 217 2.08 5.90 14.40
CA ALA A 217 2.11 5.94 15.86
C ALA A 217 1.16 4.90 16.47
N GLU A 218 0.01 4.68 15.85
CA GLU A 218 -0.93 3.62 16.23
C GLU A 218 -0.33 2.24 15.99
N LEU A 219 0.22 1.96 14.81
CA LEU A 219 0.87 0.68 14.51
C LEU A 219 1.99 0.36 15.51
N ILE A 220 2.85 1.32 15.82
CA ILE A 220 3.95 1.12 16.78
C ILE A 220 3.41 0.87 18.19
N ARG A 221 2.35 1.58 18.60
CA ARG A 221 1.68 1.30 19.88
C ARG A 221 1.08 -0.10 19.92
N THR A 222 0.48 -0.56 18.82
CA THR A 222 -0.04 -1.94 18.70
C THR A 222 1.09 -2.96 18.83
N ILE A 223 2.22 -2.77 18.14
CA ILE A 223 3.41 -3.62 18.29
C ILE A 223 3.88 -3.65 19.75
N ASN A 224 3.98 -2.49 20.40
CA ASN A 224 4.47 -2.40 21.78
C ASN A 224 3.50 -2.97 22.83
N MET A 225 2.21 -3.00 22.52
CA MET A 225 1.17 -3.51 23.41
C MET A 225 1.11 -5.04 23.38
N TYR A 226 1.14 -5.62 22.17
CA TYR A 226 0.88 -7.05 21.96
C TYR A 226 2.12 -7.88 21.62
N GLY A 227 3.23 -7.26 21.21
CA GLY A 227 4.50 -7.96 20.95
C GLY A 227 5.33 -8.24 22.18
#